data_AF-X8ITX0-F1
#
_entry.id   AF-X8ITX0-F1
#
_cell.length_a   1.000
_cell.length_b   1.000
_cell.length_c   1.000
_cell.angle_alpha   90.00
_cell.angle_beta   90.00
_cell.angle_gamma   90.00
#
_symmetry.space_group_name_H-M   'P 1'
#
loop_
_entity.id
_entity.type
_entity.pdbx_description
1 polymer ?
#
loop_
_entity_poly.entity_id
_entity_poly.type
_entity_poly.pdbx_seq_one_letter_code
_entity_poly.pdbx_strand_id
1 'polypeptide(L)'
;MRNYAIYACAVTIRIVVCFAILAFAYQFDFPPFMVLIIALLNDGTIMTLSVDRVLPSNTPDAWDLAEIFAFAVAYGLYLTLSTIVLVIVILETNFFENKFGVALESEVDANGRKDHNDRQLHMIVYLQVAMISQALIFITRSHGFFFMERPSTALLGAFAIAQLVSSIIAAYADWGFTEIHSISGGWIGIVWIWNIIWFFPLDWIKFAMKATVIRWFRERRERKAHEVARASGGEVPLTRTTSRAASIHESLYSNRVSFLKRAARRAGFGDKRVRMSQGELQRFSSIQAAQTGATLARNPSRAH
;
A
#
# COMPACT_ATOMS: atom_id res chain seq x y z
N MET A 1 -3.85 1.92 -9.15
CA MET A 1 -2.67 2.68 -8.67
C MET A 1 -2.68 2.93 -7.16
N ARG A 2 -3.77 3.43 -6.57
CA ARG A 2 -3.85 3.66 -5.11
C ARG A 2 -3.62 2.39 -4.28
N ASN A 3 -4.32 1.29 -4.58
CA ASN A 3 -4.18 0.02 -3.86
C ASN A 3 -2.75 -0.57 -3.95
N TYR A 4 -2.15 -0.47 -5.14
CA TYR A 4 -0.73 -0.79 -5.36
C TYR A 4 0.18 0.02 -4.44
N ALA A 5 -0.01 1.34 -4.35
CA ALA A 5 0.82 2.21 -3.54
C ALA A 5 0.69 1.90 -2.04
N ILE A 6 -0.54 1.64 -1.57
CA ILE A 6 -0.79 1.23 -0.18
C ILE A 6 -0.05 -0.07 0.12
N TYR A 7 -0.15 -1.06 -0.77
CA TYR A 7 0.54 -2.34 -0.62
C TYR A 7 2.06 -2.17 -0.56
N ALA A 8 2.65 -1.51 -1.57
CA ALA A 8 4.09 -1.34 -1.66
C ALA A 8 4.66 -0.58 -0.45
N CYS A 9 3.99 0.50 -0.02
CA CYS A 9 4.38 1.23 1.18
C CYS A 9 4.17 0.42 2.47
N ALA A 10 3.13 -0.41 2.56
CA ALA A 10 2.89 -1.23 3.74
C ALA A 10 3.98 -2.31 3.92
N VAL A 11 4.37 -2.98 2.83
CA VAL A 11 5.41 -4.01 2.85
C VAL A 11 6.77 -3.42 3.20
N THR A 12 7.12 -2.25 2.68
CA THR A 12 8.39 -1.60 3.04
C THR A 12 8.42 -1.19 4.51
N ILE A 13 7.35 -0.58 5.02
CA ILE A 13 7.23 -0.23 6.45
C ILE A 13 7.30 -1.49 7.31
N ARG A 14 6.58 -2.56 6.94
CA ARG A 14 6.62 -3.84 7.64
C ARG A 14 8.05 -4.37 7.74
N ILE A 15 8.77 -4.50 6.62
CA ILE A 15 10.14 -5.06 6.59
C ILE A 15 11.08 -4.20 7.45
N VAL A 16 11.09 -2.88 7.22
CA VAL A 16 12.00 -1.97 7.93
C VAL A 16 11.71 -1.95 9.43
N VAL A 17 10.46 -1.76 9.84
CA VAL A 17 10.10 -1.66 11.26
C VAL A 17 10.23 -3.01 11.96
N CYS A 18 9.85 -4.11 11.31
CA CYS A 18 9.95 -5.45 11.89
C CYS A 18 11.40 -5.84 12.18
N PHE A 19 12.27 -5.77 11.17
CA PHE A 19 13.66 -6.17 11.36
C PHE A 19 14.44 -5.18 12.22
N ALA A 20 14.09 -3.88 12.19
CA ALA A 20 14.67 -2.92 13.14
C ALA A 20 14.32 -3.28 14.59
N ILE A 21 13.06 -3.59 14.91
CA ILE A 21 12.68 -3.96 16.28
C ILE A 21 13.33 -5.28 16.69
N LEU A 22 13.32 -6.30 15.82
CA LEU A 22 13.94 -7.59 16.12
C LEU A 22 15.46 -7.46 16.36
N ALA A 23 16.17 -6.67 15.54
CA ALA A 23 17.60 -6.42 15.74
C ALA A 23 17.88 -5.68 17.05
N PHE A 24 17.14 -4.60 17.36
CA PHE A 24 17.42 -3.81 18.58
C PHE A 24 16.98 -4.52 19.88
N ALA A 25 15.83 -5.18 19.87
CA ALA A 25 15.26 -5.78 21.08
C ALA A 25 15.80 -7.19 21.37
N TYR A 26 15.98 -8.01 20.33
CA TYR A 26 16.34 -9.43 20.45
C TYR A 26 17.74 -9.76 19.90
N GLN A 27 18.50 -8.76 19.42
CA GLN A 27 19.79 -8.99 18.74
C GLN A 27 19.67 -10.02 17.60
N PHE A 28 18.53 -9.99 16.92
CA PHE A 28 18.16 -10.95 15.87
C PHE A 28 18.75 -10.52 14.52
N ASP A 29 19.79 -11.23 14.09
CA ASP A 29 20.56 -10.93 12.89
C ASP A 29 20.02 -11.69 11.68
N PHE A 30 18.88 -11.19 11.17
CA PHE A 30 18.21 -11.83 10.04
C PHE A 30 19.04 -11.77 8.74
N PRO A 31 19.26 -12.89 8.03
CA PRO A 31 20.07 -12.94 6.82
C PRO A 31 19.53 -12.02 5.71
N PRO A 32 20.32 -11.06 5.19
CA PRO A 32 19.87 -10.13 4.15
C PRO A 32 19.40 -10.82 2.86
N PHE A 33 19.97 -11.98 2.54
CA PHE A 33 19.56 -12.76 1.37
C PHE A 33 18.11 -13.25 1.47
N MET A 34 17.62 -13.56 2.66
CA MET A 34 16.21 -13.94 2.84
C MET A 34 15.28 -12.75 2.61
N VAL A 35 15.70 -11.54 3.02
CA VAL A 35 14.98 -10.30 2.69
C VAL A 35 14.93 -10.09 1.17
N LEU A 36 16.03 -10.38 0.47
CA LEU A 36 16.08 -10.30 -0.99
C LEU A 36 15.09 -11.26 -1.65
N ILE A 37 14.99 -12.51 -1.18
CA ILE A 37 14.02 -13.48 -1.70
C ILE A 37 12.58 -13.01 -1.44
N ILE A 38 12.30 -12.49 -0.24
CA ILE A 38 10.99 -11.92 0.10
C ILE A 38 10.66 -10.78 -0.87
N ALA A 39 11.60 -9.87 -1.12
CA ALA A 39 11.42 -8.75 -2.03
C ALA A 39 11.16 -9.22 -3.47
N LEU A 40 11.94 -10.19 -3.96
CA LEU A 40 11.79 -10.76 -5.31
C LEU A 40 10.41 -11.41 -5.50
N LEU A 41 9.98 -12.25 -4.55
CA LEU A 41 8.67 -12.90 -4.61
C LEU A 41 7.53 -11.87 -4.53
N ASN A 42 7.65 -10.87 -3.66
CA ASN A 42 6.71 -9.76 -3.56
C ASN A 42 6.60 -9.00 -4.87
N ASP A 43 7.70 -8.56 -5.47
CA ASP A 43 7.67 -7.82 -6.73
C ASP A 43 7.09 -8.63 -7.89
N GLY A 44 7.42 -9.92 -7.98
CA GLY A 44 6.88 -10.82 -9.00
C GLY A 44 5.35 -10.93 -8.92
N THR A 45 4.80 -11.08 -7.72
CA THR A 45 3.34 -11.13 -7.51
C THR A 45 2.66 -9.78 -7.70
N ILE A 46 3.32 -8.67 -7.32
CA ILE A 46 2.79 -7.31 -7.51
C ILE A 46 2.55 -7.01 -8.99
N MET A 47 3.37 -7.53 -9.90
CA MET A 47 3.18 -7.34 -11.35
C MET A 47 1.78 -7.79 -11.79
N THR A 48 1.21 -8.82 -11.15
CA THR A 48 -0.14 -9.32 -11.47
C THR A 48 -1.27 -8.39 -11.02
N LEU A 49 -0.99 -7.42 -10.15
CA LEU A 49 -1.96 -6.39 -9.77
C LEU A 49 -2.27 -5.45 -10.96
N SER A 50 -1.39 -5.35 -11.94
CA SER A 50 -1.63 -4.56 -13.16
C SER A 50 -2.75 -5.14 -14.05
N VAL A 51 -2.99 -6.45 -13.97
CA VAL A 51 -4.05 -7.15 -14.71
C VAL A 51 -5.29 -7.41 -13.85
N ASP A 52 -5.33 -6.86 -12.64
CA ASP A 52 -6.42 -7.07 -11.69
C ASP A 52 -7.62 -6.16 -11.98
N ARG A 53 -8.84 -6.73 -11.89
CA ARG A 53 -10.10 -6.00 -12.13
C ARG A 53 -10.68 -5.53 -10.80
N VAL A 54 -10.33 -4.31 -10.40
CA VAL A 54 -10.83 -3.67 -9.16
C VAL A 54 -12.06 -2.81 -9.46
N LEU A 55 -13.04 -2.77 -8.54
CA LEU A 55 -14.21 -1.91 -8.68
C LEU A 55 -13.82 -0.42 -8.67
N PRO A 56 -14.40 0.41 -9.55
CA PRO A 56 -14.17 1.85 -9.50
C PRO A 56 -14.80 2.46 -8.23
N SER A 57 -14.15 3.50 -7.70
CA SER A 57 -14.70 4.28 -6.58
C SER A 57 -15.99 5.01 -6.99
N ASN A 58 -17.00 5.01 -6.12
CA ASN A 58 -18.28 5.70 -6.32
C ASN A 58 -18.19 7.23 -6.13
N THR A 59 -17.07 7.74 -5.62
CA THR A 59 -16.80 9.17 -5.48
C THR A 59 -15.50 9.55 -6.17
N PRO A 60 -15.33 10.82 -6.62
CA PRO A 60 -14.09 11.27 -7.21
C PRO A 60 -12.90 10.97 -6.27
N ASP A 61 -12.02 10.07 -6.70
CA ASP A 61 -10.82 9.70 -5.94
C ASP A 61 -9.70 10.68 -6.31
N ALA A 62 -9.31 11.51 -5.36
CA ALA A 62 -8.15 12.37 -5.49
C ALA A 62 -6.93 11.65 -4.91
N TRP A 63 -5.77 11.78 -5.56
CA TRP A 63 -4.54 11.14 -5.10
C TRP A 63 -4.09 11.75 -3.77
N ASP A 64 -4.46 11.10 -2.67
CA ASP A 64 -4.10 11.53 -1.32
C ASP A 64 -2.98 10.66 -0.73
N LEU A 65 -1.79 11.23 -0.71
CA LEU A 65 -0.62 10.57 -0.15
C LEU A 65 -0.76 10.33 1.36
N ALA A 66 -1.41 11.23 2.10
CA ALA A 66 -1.58 11.08 3.54
C ALA A 66 -2.48 9.90 3.89
N GLU A 67 -3.55 9.69 3.12
CA GLU A 67 -4.44 8.54 3.26
C GLU A 67 -3.72 7.22 2.91
N ILE A 68 -2.95 7.21 1.82
CA ILE A 68 -2.16 6.04 1.40
C ILE A 68 -1.15 5.65 2.49
N PHE A 69 -0.39 6.63 3.00
CA PHE A 69 0.60 6.38 4.06
C PHE A 69 -0.04 5.98 5.38
N ALA A 70 -1.19 6.54 5.74
CA ALA A 70 -1.90 6.17 6.98
C ALA A 70 -2.30 4.69 6.96
N PHE A 71 -2.87 4.20 5.84
CA PHE A 71 -3.13 2.78 5.68
C PHE A 71 -1.86 1.94 5.69
N ALA A 72 -0.83 2.39 4.97
CA ALA A 72 0.43 1.66 4.88
C ALA A 72 1.10 1.47 6.25
N VAL A 73 1.11 2.52 7.08
CA VAL A 73 1.62 2.46 8.46
C VAL A 73 0.76 1.54 9.32
N ALA A 74 -0.58 1.66 9.26
CA ALA A 74 -1.47 0.84 10.06
C ALA A 74 -1.32 -0.67 9.74
N TYR A 75 -1.32 -1.02 8.46
CA TYR A 75 -1.10 -2.41 8.04
C TYR A 75 0.31 -2.87 8.39
N GLY A 76 1.34 -2.05 8.08
CA GLY A 76 2.73 -2.36 8.36
C GLY A 76 2.99 -2.67 9.83
N LEU A 77 2.54 -1.80 10.74
CA LEU A 77 2.74 -1.98 12.18
C LEU A 77 1.99 -3.19 12.74
N TYR A 78 0.75 -3.42 12.32
CA TYR A 78 -0.01 -4.59 12.75
C TYR A 78 0.66 -5.89 12.29
N LEU A 79 1.14 -5.89 11.06
CA LEU A 79 1.86 -7.00 10.46
C LEU A 79 3.22 -7.25 11.13
N THR A 80 3.93 -6.20 11.51
CA THR A 80 5.15 -6.27 12.32
C THR A 80 4.85 -6.87 13.70
N LEU A 81 3.76 -6.46 14.35
CA LEU A 81 3.33 -7.02 15.63
C LEU A 81 3.12 -8.55 15.52
N SER A 82 2.47 -9.03 14.46
CA SER A 82 2.30 -10.48 14.23
C SER A 82 3.63 -11.24 14.19
N THR A 83 4.66 -10.69 13.53
CA THR A 83 5.98 -11.33 13.45
C THR A 83 6.69 -11.30 14.80
N ILE A 84 6.66 -10.16 15.50
CA ILE A 84 7.29 -10.02 16.81
C ILE A 84 6.65 -11.00 17.81
N VAL A 85 5.32 -11.08 17.85
CA VAL A 85 4.62 -12.01 18.73
C VAL A 85 4.99 -13.46 18.40
N LEU A 86 5.13 -13.82 17.12
CA LEU A 86 5.58 -15.17 16.75
C LEU A 86 6.97 -15.47 17.31
N VAL A 87 7.93 -14.56 17.11
CA VAL A 87 9.31 -14.72 17.60
C VAL A 87 9.33 -14.83 19.13
N ILE A 88 8.58 -13.98 19.83
CA ILE A 88 8.44 -14.04 21.29
C ILE A 88 7.90 -15.40 21.74
N VAL A 89 6.82 -15.88 21.11
CA VAL A 89 6.22 -17.16 21.50
C VAL A 89 7.18 -18.33 21.25
N ILE A 90 8.00 -18.27 20.21
CA ILE A 90 8.97 -19.33 19.91
C ILE A 90 10.15 -19.31 20.91
N LEU A 91 10.69 -18.13 21.21
CA LEU A 91 11.88 -17.96 22.05
C LEU A 91 11.57 -18.09 23.54
N GLU A 92 10.49 -17.48 24.02
CA GLU A 92 10.16 -17.40 25.45
C GLU A 92 9.25 -18.54 25.91
N THR A 93 8.58 -19.25 24.99
CA THR A 93 7.60 -20.30 25.35
C THR A 93 7.87 -21.61 24.61
N ASN A 94 7.70 -22.74 25.32
CA ASN A 94 7.75 -24.09 24.72
C ASN A 94 6.38 -24.56 24.23
N PHE A 95 5.50 -23.62 23.86
CA PHE A 95 4.11 -23.93 23.47
C PHE A 95 4.08 -24.80 22.20
N PHE A 96 4.87 -24.44 21.19
CA PHE A 96 4.89 -25.18 19.93
C PHE A 96 5.53 -26.56 20.06
N GLU A 97 6.60 -26.68 20.84
CA GLU A 97 7.23 -27.95 21.19
C GLU A 97 6.28 -28.88 21.94
N ASN A 98 5.62 -28.39 22.99
CA ASN A 98 4.73 -29.21 23.83
C ASN A 98 3.45 -29.62 23.11
N LYS A 99 2.90 -28.76 22.24
CA LYS A 99 1.61 -29.01 21.58
C LYS A 99 1.75 -29.76 20.28
N PHE A 100 2.81 -29.51 19.52
CA PHE A 100 2.98 -30.03 18.15
C PHE A 100 4.22 -30.92 18.00
N GLY A 101 5.02 -31.12 19.06
CA GLY A 101 6.18 -32.01 19.04
C GLY A 101 7.29 -31.54 18.12
N VAL A 102 7.36 -30.24 17.83
CA VAL A 102 8.33 -29.67 16.88
C VAL A 102 9.47 -29.01 17.66
N ALA A 103 10.71 -29.40 17.38
CA ALA A 103 11.90 -28.80 17.99
C ALA A 103 12.60 -27.85 17.01
N LEU A 104 13.38 -26.92 17.56
CA LEU A 104 14.39 -26.15 16.85
C LEU A 104 15.72 -26.92 16.83
N GLU A 105 16.65 -26.52 15.96
CA GLU A 105 17.97 -27.16 15.85
C GLU A 105 18.87 -26.80 17.03
N SER A 106 18.76 -25.57 17.54
CA SER A 106 19.58 -25.10 18.65
C SER A 106 19.22 -25.83 19.95
N GLU A 107 20.23 -26.41 20.60
CA GLU A 107 20.08 -26.98 21.94
C GLU A 107 19.69 -25.87 22.92
N VAL A 108 18.70 -26.16 23.77
CA VAL A 108 18.33 -25.27 24.86
C VAL A 108 19.54 -25.15 25.79
N ASP A 109 20.07 -23.94 25.95
CA ASP A 109 21.20 -23.66 26.84
C ASP A 109 20.92 -24.20 28.24
N ALA A 110 21.98 -24.43 29.05
CA ALA A 110 21.87 -24.91 30.44
C ALA A 110 20.91 -24.07 31.34
N ASN A 111 20.56 -22.85 30.91
CA ASN A 111 19.63 -21.93 31.55
C ASN A 111 18.18 -22.00 31.01
N GLY A 112 17.86 -22.94 30.11
CA GLY A 112 16.53 -23.07 29.52
C GLY A 112 16.24 -22.09 28.37
N ARG A 113 17.25 -21.41 27.81
CA ARG A 113 17.09 -20.36 26.79
C ARG A 113 17.43 -20.89 25.40
N LYS A 114 16.63 -20.48 24.41
CA LYS A 114 16.89 -20.79 23.00
C LYS A 114 17.76 -19.72 22.38
N ASP A 115 18.59 -20.11 21.42
CA ASP A 115 19.37 -19.14 20.64
C ASP A 115 18.45 -18.22 19.85
N HIS A 116 18.71 -16.92 19.93
CA HIS A 116 17.96 -15.90 19.20
C HIS A 116 18.27 -15.97 17.71
N ASN A 117 19.48 -16.37 17.32
CA ASN A 117 19.95 -16.42 15.94
C ASN A 117 19.96 -17.84 15.35
N ASP A 118 19.01 -18.68 15.77
CA ASP A 118 18.85 -20.02 15.20
C ASP A 118 18.50 -19.93 13.70
N ARG A 119 19.24 -20.72 12.90
CA ARG A 119 19.07 -20.87 11.46
C ARG A 119 17.67 -21.31 11.06
N GLN A 120 17.03 -22.15 11.88
CA GLN A 120 15.64 -22.56 11.66
C GLN A 120 14.65 -21.45 12.02
N LEU A 121 14.93 -20.64 13.04
CA LEU A 121 14.11 -19.48 13.38
C LEU A 121 14.14 -18.43 12.27
N HIS A 122 15.31 -18.20 11.66
CA HIS A 122 15.44 -17.37 10.46
C HIS A 122 14.51 -17.86 9.35
N MET A 123 14.45 -19.18 9.12
CA MET A 123 13.57 -19.75 8.10
C MET A 123 12.08 -19.63 8.44
N ILE A 124 11.71 -19.80 9.70
CA ILE A 124 10.32 -19.61 10.18
C ILE A 124 9.88 -18.16 9.96
N VAL A 125 10.72 -17.19 10.34
CA VAL A 125 10.44 -15.76 10.15
C VAL A 125 10.37 -15.42 8.67
N TYR A 126 11.28 -15.94 7.85
CA TYR A 126 11.24 -15.79 6.39
C TYR A 126 9.88 -16.24 5.83
N LEU A 127 9.47 -17.47 6.13
CA LEU A 127 8.22 -18.03 5.61
C LEU A 127 7.04 -17.19 6.08
N GLN A 128 6.98 -16.85 7.38
CA GLN A 128 5.91 -16.02 7.93
C GLN A 128 5.80 -14.68 7.20
N VAL A 129 6.94 -14.00 7.02
CA VAL A 129 7.00 -12.68 6.40
C VAL A 129 6.64 -12.74 4.92
N ALA A 130 7.13 -13.73 4.17
CA ALA A 130 6.79 -13.92 2.77
C ALA A 130 5.28 -14.15 2.61
N MET A 131 4.72 -15.11 3.34
CA MET A 131 3.30 -15.49 3.28
C MET A 131 2.34 -14.33 3.53
N ILE A 132 2.51 -13.63 4.66
CA ILE A 132 1.56 -12.61 5.07
C ILE A 132 1.70 -11.32 4.25
N SER A 133 2.92 -11.03 3.77
CA SER A 133 3.13 -9.91 2.84
C SER A 133 2.37 -10.17 1.55
N GLN A 134 2.44 -11.39 1.01
CA GLN A 134 1.65 -11.79 -0.15
C GLN A 134 0.14 -11.72 0.08
N ALA A 135 -0.31 -12.19 1.24
CA ALA A 135 -1.72 -12.16 1.60
C ALA A 135 -2.28 -10.73 1.69
N LEU A 136 -1.48 -9.76 2.11
CA LEU A 136 -1.88 -8.36 2.23
C LEU A 136 -2.40 -7.76 0.90
N ILE A 137 -2.00 -8.30 -0.26
CA ILE A 137 -2.54 -7.88 -1.56
C ILE A 137 -4.07 -8.02 -1.60
N PHE A 138 -4.63 -9.09 -1.01
CA PHE A 138 -6.08 -9.33 -0.99
C PHE A 138 -6.86 -8.30 -0.14
N ILE A 139 -6.24 -7.80 0.93
CA ILE A 139 -6.84 -6.78 1.80
C ILE A 139 -6.78 -5.42 1.11
N THR A 140 -5.62 -5.08 0.53
CA THR A 140 -5.39 -3.75 -0.06
C THR A 140 -6.16 -3.52 -1.36
N ARG A 141 -6.45 -4.58 -2.12
CA ARG A 141 -7.25 -4.49 -3.34
C ARG A 141 -8.76 -4.31 -3.09
N SER A 142 -9.27 -4.83 -1.97
CA SER A 142 -10.70 -4.86 -1.69
C SER A 142 -11.20 -3.57 -1.04
N HIS A 143 -12.29 -3.01 -1.57
CA HIS A 143 -12.97 -1.86 -0.97
C HIS A 143 -13.85 -2.28 0.22
N GLY A 144 -14.44 -3.47 0.18
CA GLY A 144 -15.18 -4.09 1.29
C GLY A 144 -14.34 -5.09 2.08
N PHE A 145 -15.03 -6.10 2.61
CA PHE A 145 -14.38 -7.31 3.12
C PHE A 145 -13.70 -8.05 1.97
N PHE A 146 -12.54 -8.66 2.23
CA PHE A 146 -11.74 -9.29 1.18
C PHE A 146 -12.48 -10.44 0.47
N PHE A 147 -13.40 -11.11 1.17
CA PHE A 147 -14.20 -12.21 0.63
C PHE A 147 -15.33 -11.77 -0.32
N MET A 148 -15.78 -10.52 -0.21
CA MET A 148 -16.90 -10.02 -1.02
C MET A 148 -16.45 -9.66 -2.45
N GLU A 149 -15.17 -9.39 -2.65
CA GLU A 149 -14.61 -8.97 -3.94
C GLU A 149 -13.73 -10.08 -4.51
N ARG A 150 -14.28 -10.83 -5.48
CA ARG A 150 -13.58 -11.97 -6.09
C ARG A 150 -12.25 -11.54 -6.72
N PRO A 151 -11.13 -12.21 -6.39
CA PRO A 151 -9.88 -11.97 -7.07
C PRO A 151 -9.89 -12.36 -8.54
N SER A 152 -9.07 -11.66 -9.34
CA SER A 152 -8.68 -12.18 -10.65
C SER A 152 -8.01 -13.54 -10.47
N THR A 153 -8.32 -14.49 -11.34
CA THR A 153 -7.73 -15.83 -11.33
C THR A 153 -6.20 -15.79 -11.50
N ALA A 154 -5.69 -14.78 -12.21
CA ALA A 154 -4.26 -14.55 -12.35
C ALA A 154 -3.59 -14.19 -11.01
N LEU A 155 -4.23 -13.36 -10.19
CA LEU A 155 -3.71 -12.98 -8.87
C LEU A 155 -3.71 -14.17 -7.91
N LEU A 156 -4.76 -14.99 -7.92
CA LEU A 156 -4.82 -16.21 -7.11
C LEU A 156 -3.77 -17.24 -7.55
N GLY A 157 -3.58 -17.41 -8.86
CA GLY A 157 -2.54 -18.28 -9.39
C GLY A 157 -1.14 -17.82 -9.00
N ALA A 158 -0.85 -16.53 -9.13
CA ALA A 158 0.43 -15.96 -8.72
C ALA A 158 0.69 -16.09 -7.21
N PHE A 159 -0.34 -15.83 -6.40
CA PHE A 159 -0.28 -16.06 -4.96
C PHE A 159 0.01 -17.52 -4.62
N ALA A 160 -0.71 -18.47 -5.22
CA ALA A 160 -0.52 -19.89 -4.99
C ALA A 160 0.88 -20.36 -5.38
N ILE A 161 1.41 -19.90 -6.52
CA ILE A 161 2.76 -20.22 -6.98
C ILE A 161 3.81 -19.63 -6.04
N ALA A 162 3.71 -18.33 -5.69
CA ALA A 162 4.64 -17.69 -4.79
C ALA A 162 4.66 -18.37 -3.41
N GLN A 163 3.47 -18.75 -2.93
CA GLN A 163 3.30 -19.43 -1.67
C GLN A 163 3.87 -20.86 -1.67
N LEU A 164 3.68 -21.59 -2.77
CA LEU A 164 4.28 -22.91 -2.98
C LEU A 164 5.80 -22.82 -3.05
N VAL A 165 6.34 -21.88 -3.81
CA VAL A 165 7.79 -21.64 -3.91
C VAL A 165 8.38 -21.26 -2.56
N SER A 166 7.74 -20.36 -1.82
CA SER A 166 8.20 -19.97 -0.48
C SER A 166 8.19 -21.15 0.50
N SER A 167 7.15 -22.00 0.45
CA SER A 167 7.07 -23.20 1.30
C SER A 167 8.11 -24.26 0.92
N ILE A 168 8.43 -24.42 -0.38
CA ILE A 168 9.50 -25.32 -0.84
C ILE A 168 10.86 -24.83 -0.40
N ILE A 169 11.13 -23.52 -0.52
CA ILE A 169 12.37 -22.92 0.00
C ILE A 169 12.48 -23.19 1.50
N ALA A 170 11.40 -23.00 2.26
CA ALA A 170 11.41 -23.28 3.70
C ALA A 170 11.64 -24.76 4.04
N ALA A 171 11.10 -25.68 3.24
CA ALA A 171 11.22 -27.12 3.47
C ALA A 171 12.58 -27.71 3.09
N TYR A 172 13.30 -27.12 2.12
CA TYR A 172 14.48 -27.77 1.52
C TYR A 172 15.72 -26.88 1.41
N ALA A 173 15.64 -25.57 1.66
CA ALA A 173 16.82 -24.72 1.56
C ALA A 173 17.74 -24.91 2.78
N ASP A 174 18.95 -25.40 2.50
CA ASP A 174 20.06 -25.43 3.44
C ASP A 174 21.27 -24.78 2.76
N TRP A 175 21.52 -23.52 3.09
CA TRP A 175 22.54 -22.69 2.43
C TRP A 175 23.54 -22.17 3.46
N GLY A 176 24.70 -22.80 3.51
CA GLY A 176 25.77 -22.45 4.45
C GLY A 176 26.27 -21.01 4.35
N PHE A 177 26.13 -20.34 3.20
CA PHE A 177 26.53 -18.92 3.05
C PHE A 177 25.54 -17.92 3.69
N THR A 178 24.33 -18.37 4.05
CA THR A 178 23.29 -17.52 4.66
C THR A 178 22.87 -17.99 6.04
N GLU A 179 23.53 -19.00 6.60
CA GLU A 179 23.22 -19.55 7.92
C GLU A 179 21.73 -19.85 8.08
N ILE A 180 21.15 -20.51 7.08
CA ILE A 180 19.76 -20.93 7.09
C ILE A 180 19.68 -22.43 6.91
N HIS A 181 18.83 -23.05 7.71
CA HIS A 181 18.57 -24.48 7.69
C HIS A 181 17.09 -24.71 7.38
N SER A 182 16.83 -25.79 6.68
CA SER A 182 15.46 -26.23 6.37
C SER A 182 14.65 -26.49 7.63
N ILE A 183 13.34 -26.21 7.56
CA ILE A 183 12.42 -26.43 8.67
C ILE A 183 11.53 -27.64 8.42
N SER A 184 11.12 -28.30 9.51
CA SER A 184 10.21 -29.43 9.43
C SER A 184 8.83 -29.02 8.89
N GLY A 185 8.11 -29.97 8.29
CA GLY A 185 6.74 -29.74 7.81
C GLY A 185 5.77 -29.29 8.92
N GLY A 186 6.05 -29.63 10.18
CA GLY A 186 5.29 -29.15 11.34
C GLY A 186 5.37 -27.63 11.50
N TRP A 187 6.59 -27.07 11.42
CA TRP A 187 6.80 -25.61 11.48
C TRP A 187 6.11 -24.90 10.31
N ILE A 188 6.18 -25.46 9.10
CA ILE A 188 5.49 -24.90 7.92
C ILE A 188 3.99 -24.82 8.18
N GLY A 189 3.36 -25.89 8.68
CA GLY A 189 1.94 -25.91 9.00
C GLY A 189 1.55 -24.90 10.08
N ILE A 190 2.37 -24.76 11.13
CA ILE A 190 2.16 -23.77 12.20
C ILE A 190 2.19 -22.34 11.64
N VAL A 191 3.18 -22.02 10.80
CA VAL A 191 3.31 -20.69 10.18
C VAL A 191 2.12 -20.40 9.27
N TRP A 192 1.64 -21.37 8.52
CA TRP A 192 0.43 -21.24 7.71
C TRP A 192 -0.79 -20.85 8.55
N ILE A 193 -1.04 -21.59 9.63
CA ILE A 193 -2.17 -21.33 10.54
C ILE A 193 -2.00 -19.96 11.21
N TRP A 194 -0.80 -19.63 11.67
CA TRP A 194 -0.47 -18.34 12.26
C TRP A 194 -0.84 -17.18 11.32
N ASN A 195 -0.42 -17.27 10.06
CA ASN A 195 -0.73 -16.26 9.06
C ASN A 195 -2.23 -16.15 8.79
N ILE A 196 -2.95 -17.26 8.70
CA ILE A 196 -4.41 -17.24 8.52
C ILE A 196 -5.09 -16.52 9.70
N ILE A 197 -4.71 -16.82 10.95
CA ILE A 197 -5.28 -16.19 12.15
C ILE A 197 -5.05 -14.69 12.14
N TRP A 198 -3.82 -14.25 11.86
CA TRP A 198 -3.46 -12.82 11.82
C TRP A 198 -3.97 -12.11 10.56
N PHE A 199 -4.37 -12.83 9.52
CA PHE A 199 -4.91 -12.25 8.31
C PHE A 199 -6.34 -11.72 8.51
N PHE A 200 -7.20 -12.43 9.24
CA PHE A 200 -8.61 -12.05 9.42
C PHE A 200 -8.83 -10.64 10.02
N PRO A 201 -8.11 -10.23 11.09
CA PRO A 201 -8.34 -8.91 11.70
C PRO A 201 -7.88 -7.74 10.83
N LEU A 202 -7.10 -7.96 9.76
CA LEU A 202 -6.68 -6.89 8.84
C LEU A 202 -7.88 -6.17 8.21
N ASP A 203 -8.97 -6.90 7.92
CA ASP A 203 -10.19 -6.29 7.40
C ASP A 203 -10.88 -5.40 8.44
N TRP A 204 -10.80 -5.75 9.74
CA TRP A 204 -11.35 -4.92 10.80
C TRP A 204 -10.57 -3.63 10.96
N ILE A 205 -9.23 -3.70 10.85
CA ILE A 205 -8.35 -2.52 10.84
C ILE A 205 -8.67 -1.62 9.66
N LYS A 206 -8.92 -2.19 8.48
CA LYS A 206 -9.36 -1.44 7.29
C LYS A 206 -10.60 -0.60 7.58
N PHE A 207 -11.64 -1.20 8.18
CA PHE A 207 -12.88 -0.47 8.51
C PHE A 207 -12.67 0.56 9.61
N ALA A 208 -11.89 0.23 10.65
CA ALA A 208 -11.54 1.17 11.71
C ALA A 208 -10.81 2.41 11.16
N MET A 209 -9.83 2.22 10.27
CA MET A 209 -9.09 3.30 9.62
C MET A 209 -10.00 4.19 8.76
N LYS A 210 -10.93 3.58 8.01
CA LYS A 210 -11.94 4.32 7.22
C LYS A 210 -12.85 5.17 8.10
N ALA A 211 -13.31 4.63 9.21
CA ALA A 211 -14.22 5.31 10.12
C ALA A 211 -13.56 6.46 10.91
N THR A 212 -12.26 6.34 11.20
CA THR A 212 -11.54 7.27 12.09
C THR A 212 -10.64 8.23 11.31
N VAL A 213 -9.46 7.75 10.91
CA VAL A 213 -8.37 8.54 10.36
C VAL A 213 -8.75 9.18 9.02
N ILE A 214 -9.41 8.41 8.14
CA ILE A 214 -9.79 8.90 6.81
C ILE A 214 -10.93 9.88 6.89
N ARG A 215 -11.94 9.58 7.71
CA ARG A 215 -13.03 10.51 7.97
C ARG A 215 -12.50 11.82 8.50
N TRP A 216 -11.56 11.77 9.44
CA TRP A 216 -10.88 12.94 9.97
C TRP A 216 -10.10 13.72 8.91
N PHE A 217 -9.32 13.06 8.05
CA PHE A 217 -8.62 13.72 6.94
C PHE A 217 -9.58 14.34 5.92
N ARG A 218 -10.72 13.71 5.67
CA ARG A 218 -11.76 14.23 4.77
C ARG A 218 -12.42 15.46 5.36
N GLU A 219 -12.88 15.38 6.60
CA GLU A 219 -13.49 16.51 7.33
C GLU A 219 -12.52 17.70 7.42
N ARG A 220 -11.23 17.44 7.70
CA ARG A 220 -10.22 18.51 7.78
C ARG A 220 -9.97 19.19 6.44
N ARG A 221 -10.06 18.45 5.32
CA ARG A 221 -9.96 19.02 3.97
C ARG A 221 -11.20 19.80 3.59
N GLU A 222 -12.38 19.27 3.87
CA GLU A 222 -13.65 19.97 3.65
C GLU A 222 -13.67 21.28 4.42
N ARG A 223 -13.23 21.28 5.69
CA ARG A 223 -13.07 22.51 6.49
C ARG A 223 -12.12 23.51 5.83
N LYS A 224 -10.93 23.08 5.42
CA LYS A 224 -9.97 23.96 4.71
C LYS A 224 -10.54 24.48 3.38
N ALA A 225 -11.24 23.65 2.62
CA ALA A 225 -11.88 24.06 1.38
C ALA A 225 -13.00 25.08 1.63
N HIS A 226 -13.80 24.89 2.67
CA HIS A 226 -14.83 25.83 3.11
C HIS A 226 -14.23 27.14 3.64
N GLU A 227 -13.13 27.09 4.38
CA GLU A 227 -12.40 28.27 4.86
C GLU A 227 -11.83 29.06 3.68
N VAL A 228 -11.21 28.40 2.70
CA VAL A 228 -10.74 29.04 1.48
C VAL A 228 -11.90 29.64 0.69
N ALA A 229 -13.02 28.92 0.54
CA ALA A 229 -14.21 29.44 -0.15
C ALA A 229 -14.82 30.66 0.57
N ARG A 230 -14.85 30.65 1.91
CA ARG A 230 -15.31 31.80 2.73
C ARG A 230 -14.35 32.99 2.63
N ALA A 231 -13.04 32.76 2.71
CA ALA A 231 -12.02 33.79 2.53
C ALA A 231 -12.04 34.38 1.11
N SER A 232 -12.52 33.60 0.13
CA SER A 232 -12.74 34.03 -1.25
C SER A 232 -14.09 34.71 -1.48
N GLY A 233 -14.92 34.87 -0.45
CA GLY A 233 -16.22 35.56 -0.54
C GLY A 233 -17.33 34.73 -1.20
N GLY A 234 -17.26 33.40 -1.16
CA GLY A 234 -18.24 32.52 -1.82
C GLY A 234 -17.97 32.29 -3.32
N GLU A 235 -16.92 32.92 -3.87
CA GLU A 235 -16.36 32.58 -5.16
C GLU A 235 -15.43 31.39 -4.95
N VAL A 236 -15.84 30.19 -5.38
CA VAL A 236 -14.95 29.02 -5.43
C VAL A 236 -13.82 29.38 -6.39
N PRO A 237 -12.56 29.50 -5.93
CA PRO A 237 -11.46 29.68 -6.86
C PRO A 237 -11.47 28.46 -7.77
N LEU A 238 -11.64 28.66 -9.08
CA LEU A 238 -11.28 27.65 -10.07
C LEU A 238 -9.77 27.50 -10.00
N THR A 239 -9.26 26.82 -8.99
CA THR A 239 -7.92 26.25 -9.03
C THR A 239 -7.98 25.18 -10.10
N ARG A 240 -7.58 25.56 -11.31
CA ARG A 240 -7.31 24.64 -12.40
C ARG A 240 -6.38 23.58 -11.81
N THR A 241 -6.85 22.35 -11.66
CA THR A 241 -5.99 21.23 -11.29
C THR A 241 -4.84 21.22 -12.28
N THR A 242 -3.65 21.58 -11.81
CA THR A 242 -2.42 21.47 -12.59
C THR A 242 -2.12 19.99 -12.70
N SER A 243 -2.80 19.30 -13.61
CA SER A 243 -2.36 17.99 -14.07
C SER A 243 -0.91 18.15 -14.51
N ARG A 244 0.01 17.29 -14.04
CA ARG A 244 1.45 17.31 -14.42
C ARG A 244 1.72 17.39 -15.93
N ALA A 245 0.76 17.00 -16.77
CA ALA A 245 0.82 17.18 -18.22
C ALA A 245 0.85 18.66 -18.65
N ALA A 246 0.22 19.56 -17.89
CA ALA A 246 0.23 20.99 -18.13
C ALA A 246 1.61 21.61 -17.85
N SER A 247 2.35 21.15 -16.82
CA SER A 247 3.66 21.75 -16.48
C SER A 247 4.74 21.50 -17.55
N ILE A 248 4.64 20.44 -18.34
CA ILE A 248 5.60 20.17 -19.43
C ILE A 248 5.33 21.06 -20.65
N HIS A 249 4.05 21.35 -20.95
CA HIS A 249 3.68 22.25 -22.05
C HIS A 249 3.62 23.73 -21.66
N GLU A 250 3.47 24.05 -20.38
CA GLU A 250 3.40 25.42 -19.88
C GLU A 250 4.74 26.16 -20.05
N SER A 251 5.87 25.46 -19.93
CA SER A 251 7.19 26.04 -20.25
C SER A 251 7.29 26.43 -21.73
N LEU A 252 6.72 25.62 -22.64
CA LEU A 252 6.73 25.88 -24.08
C LEU A 252 5.80 27.04 -24.49
N TYR A 253 4.65 27.19 -23.83
CA TYR A 253 3.70 28.27 -24.14
C TYR A 253 4.00 29.58 -23.39
N SER A 254 4.64 29.54 -22.21
CA SER A 254 4.90 30.73 -21.38
C SER A 254 5.67 31.83 -22.13
N ASN A 255 6.54 31.44 -23.06
CA ASN A 255 7.34 32.38 -23.84
C ASN A 255 6.52 33.15 -24.89
N ARG A 256 5.48 32.54 -25.49
CA ARG A 256 4.68 33.18 -26.55
C ARG A 256 3.62 34.15 -26.03
N VAL A 257 3.22 34.04 -24.77
CA VAL A 257 2.21 34.93 -24.16
C VAL A 257 2.85 36.09 -23.38
N SER A 258 4.18 36.19 -23.37
CA SER A 258 4.93 37.25 -22.66
C SER A 258 4.63 38.65 -23.21
N PHE A 259 4.43 38.77 -24.53
CA PHE A 259 3.98 39.99 -25.20
C PHE A 259 2.57 40.39 -24.75
N LEU A 260 1.63 39.44 -24.71
CA LEU A 260 0.26 39.69 -24.24
C LEU A 260 0.23 40.05 -22.75
N LYS A 261 1.07 39.42 -21.93
CA LYS A 261 1.26 39.79 -20.50
C LYS A 261 1.87 41.17 -20.31
N ARG A 262 2.72 41.65 -21.22
CA ARG A 262 3.26 43.02 -21.19
C ARG A 262 2.24 44.03 -21.70
N ALA A 263 1.49 43.70 -22.75
CA ALA A 263 0.40 44.52 -23.28
C ALA A 263 -0.75 44.67 -22.27
N ALA A 264 -1.16 43.58 -21.61
CA ALA A 264 -2.17 43.59 -20.56
C ALA A 264 -1.73 44.41 -19.34
N ARG A 265 -0.45 44.36 -18.96
CA ARG A 265 0.12 45.24 -17.91
C ARG A 265 0.09 46.71 -18.30
N ARG A 266 0.42 47.03 -19.56
CA ARG A 266 0.41 48.41 -20.07
C ARG A 266 -1.02 48.98 -20.22
N ALA A 267 -2.00 48.12 -20.45
CA ALA A 267 -3.42 48.47 -20.53
C ALA A 267 -4.16 48.42 -19.17
N GLY A 268 -3.45 48.26 -18.04
CA GLY A 268 -4.06 48.30 -16.70
C GLY A 268 -4.78 47.02 -16.25
N PHE A 269 -4.64 45.93 -17.00
CA PHE A 269 -5.17 44.59 -16.67
C PHE A 269 -4.15 43.70 -15.94
N GLY A 270 -3.01 44.28 -15.56
CA GLY A 270 -1.81 43.55 -15.12
C GLY A 270 -1.88 42.81 -13.80
N ASP A 271 -2.90 43.06 -12.97
CA ASP A 271 -3.01 42.42 -11.65
C ASP A 271 -4.45 42.42 -11.07
N LYS A 272 -5.45 42.71 -11.92
CA LYS A 272 -6.85 42.61 -11.48
C LYS A 272 -7.24 41.14 -11.58
N ARG A 273 -7.45 40.49 -10.43
CA ARG A 273 -8.19 39.22 -10.35
C ARG A 273 -9.43 39.37 -11.23
N VAL A 274 -9.49 38.62 -12.32
CA VAL A 274 -10.65 38.62 -13.23
C VAL A 274 -11.80 38.02 -12.43
N ARG A 275 -12.64 38.90 -11.90
CA ARG A 275 -13.88 38.54 -11.19
C ARG A 275 -14.94 38.24 -12.23
N MET A 276 -15.52 37.05 -12.15
CA MET A 276 -16.59 36.62 -13.06
C MET A 276 -17.79 36.25 -12.21
N SER A 277 -18.96 36.79 -12.52
CA SER A 277 -20.17 36.55 -11.73
C SER A 277 -20.58 35.07 -11.80
N GLN A 278 -21.26 34.56 -10.77
CA GLN A 278 -21.75 33.17 -10.77
C GLN A 278 -22.66 32.86 -11.97
N GLY A 279 -23.46 33.83 -12.44
CA GLY A 279 -24.31 33.66 -13.62
C GLY A 279 -23.49 33.51 -14.91
N GLU A 280 -22.38 34.23 -15.03
CA GLU A 280 -21.45 34.05 -16.15
C GLU A 280 -20.69 32.74 -16.07
N LEU A 281 -20.30 32.28 -14.87
CA LEU A 281 -19.69 30.95 -14.68
C LEU A 281 -20.63 29.83 -15.12
N GLN A 282 -21.91 29.92 -14.77
CA GLN A 282 -22.91 28.95 -15.23
C GLN A 282 -23.05 28.98 -16.75
N ARG A 283 -23.11 30.17 -17.37
CA ARG A 283 -23.12 30.32 -18.84
C ARG A 283 -21.86 29.77 -19.50
N PHE A 284 -20.68 30.03 -18.96
CA PHE A 284 -19.42 29.52 -19.52
C PHE A 284 -19.33 28.00 -19.38
N SER A 285 -19.77 27.44 -18.25
CA SER A 285 -19.80 26.00 -18.03
C SER A 285 -20.78 25.30 -18.98
N SER A 286 -21.95 25.90 -19.24
CA SER A 286 -22.93 25.34 -20.16
C SER A 286 -22.47 25.43 -21.61
N ILE A 287 -21.76 26.52 -21.99
CA ILE A 287 -21.14 26.67 -23.30
C ILE A 287 -20.00 25.66 -23.50
N GLN A 288 -19.13 25.46 -22.50
CA GLN A 288 -18.08 24.44 -22.57
C GLN A 288 -18.68 23.04 -22.68
N ALA A 289 -19.68 22.71 -21.85
CA ALA A 289 -20.37 21.42 -21.90
C ALA A 289 -21.02 21.17 -23.27
N ALA A 290 -21.66 22.19 -23.85
CA ALA A 290 -22.26 22.13 -25.18
C ALA A 290 -21.20 21.93 -26.28
N GLN A 291 -20.08 22.62 -26.20
CA GLN A 291 -18.98 22.47 -27.17
C GLN A 291 -18.27 21.11 -27.04
N THR A 292 -18.04 20.61 -25.83
CA THR A 292 -17.50 19.27 -25.60
C THR A 292 -18.47 18.18 -26.05
N GLY A 293 -19.77 18.36 -25.82
CA GLY A 293 -20.80 17.45 -26.34
C GLY A 293 -20.83 17.43 -27.86
N ALA A 294 -20.75 18.60 -28.50
CA ALA A 294 -20.72 18.70 -29.96
C ALA A 294 -19.45 18.13 -30.59
N THR A 295 -18.29 18.21 -29.91
CA THR A 295 -17.03 17.60 -30.38
C THR A 295 -17.00 16.09 -30.17
N LEU A 296 -17.54 15.58 -29.05
CA LEU A 296 -17.72 14.15 -28.82
C LEU A 296 -18.72 13.53 -29.79
N ALA A 297 -19.80 14.23 -30.13
CA ALA A 297 -20.77 13.78 -31.13
C ALA A 297 -20.18 13.74 -32.56
N ARG A 298 -19.19 14.59 -32.86
CA ARG A 298 -18.49 14.62 -34.16
C ARG A 298 -17.38 13.56 -34.28
N ASN A 299 -16.80 13.13 -33.17
CA ASN A 299 -15.79 12.07 -33.12
C ASN A 299 -16.23 10.96 -32.14
N PRO A 300 -17.21 10.13 -32.50
CA PRO A 300 -17.49 8.93 -31.72
C PRO A 300 -16.24 8.05 -31.78
N SER A 301 -15.56 7.90 -30.64
CA SER A 301 -14.43 6.97 -30.52
C SER A 301 -14.90 5.59 -30.95
N ARG A 302 -14.38 5.09 -32.07
CA ARG A 302 -14.54 3.69 -32.51
C ARG A 302 -14.12 2.78 -31.35
N ALA A 303 -15.07 2.00 -30.86
CA ALA A 303 -14.77 0.90 -29.95
C ALA A 303 -14.00 -0.18 -30.74
N HIS A 304 -12.76 -0.43 -30.32
CA HIS A 304 -12.00 -1.64 -30.63
C HIS A 304 -11.47 -2.19 -29.31
#